data_AF-A0A7W1HJS5-F1
#
_entry.id   AF-A0A7W1HJS5-F1
#
_cell.length_a   1.000
_cell.length_b   1.000
_cell.length_c   1.000
_cell.angle_alpha   90.00
_cell.angle_beta   90.00
_cell.angle_gamma   90.00
#
_symmetry.space_group_name_H-M   'P 1'
#
loop_
_entity.id
_entity.type
_entity.pdbx_description
1 polymer ?
#
loop_
_entity_poly.entity_id
_entity_poly.type
_entity_poly.pdbx_seq_one_letter_code
_entity_poly.pdbx_strand_id
1 'polypeptide(L)'
;TGVSGAGVEIAGLRLSRRWWRRFTRAVVEDARRQGLCRRRWGVVVLALPLLMLALTAMVWWSAVRSGSAAAVVDSLWPRAAATLVAVVMAAVLWRLVRRARSSAQRPTGEGLRRAAHWMSLRAWMEPRGFEGASSGTANNATRALAYAAGLGLAERACDELPIVPEDDRLAWSNATGEWHVVRVRYPFRPGYGRHPALMLVIGLVLAAGLWQLHRLLMDVARSDALQGLVDDFPDQAELIERIALVLAAIVIVPLAWSIWLAMAGSFDLFSTIRRQGVIVRARRPRRVLPLPRLLAPLARRERFALFIAVDDGRSDLVRAWLANERTAVPQGARARVHATPVLGYVRKSEPIGTTRTTVELPD
;
A
#
# COMPACT_ATOMS: atom_id res chain seq x y z
N THR A 1 6.24 27.25 25.84
CA THR A 1 4.95 27.98 25.75
C THR A 1 4.50 27.98 24.30
N GLY A 2 3.23 27.66 24.04
CA GLY A 2 2.69 27.52 22.67
C GLY A 2 2.27 26.10 22.29
N VAL A 3 1.41 25.46 23.10
CA VAL A 3 0.59 24.32 22.67
C VAL A 3 -0.86 24.74 22.82
N SER A 4 -1.37 25.48 21.83
CA SER A 4 -2.78 25.84 21.75
C SER A 4 -3.12 26.15 20.30
N GLY A 5 -3.98 25.34 19.69
CA GLY A 5 -4.55 25.61 18.35
C GLY A 5 -4.86 24.34 17.55
N ALA A 6 -3.86 23.49 17.29
CA ALA A 6 -4.01 22.42 16.30
C ALA A 6 -4.99 21.29 16.71
N GLY A 7 -5.17 21.03 18.01
CA GLY A 7 -6.14 20.04 18.48
C GLY A 7 -7.61 20.48 18.30
N VAL A 8 -7.87 21.79 18.25
CA VAL A 8 -9.24 22.34 18.19
C VAL A 8 -9.73 22.45 16.75
N GLU A 9 -8.87 22.75 15.78
CA GLU A 9 -9.28 22.78 14.36
C GLU A 9 -9.47 21.39 13.74
N ILE A 10 -8.85 20.34 14.31
CA ILE A 10 -9.01 18.97 13.82
C ILE A 10 -10.27 18.29 14.36
N ALA A 11 -10.83 18.78 15.48
CA ALA A 11 -12.09 18.29 16.04
C ALA A 11 -13.28 18.36 15.04
N GLY A 12 -13.15 19.14 13.94
CA GLY A 12 -14.13 19.21 12.87
C GLY A 12 -13.98 18.16 11.74
N LEU A 13 -12.84 17.47 11.61
CA LEU A 13 -12.58 16.56 10.49
C LEU A 13 -13.11 15.14 10.79
N ARG A 14 -14.40 14.93 10.51
CA ARG A 14 -15.01 13.60 10.53
C ARG A 14 -14.22 12.62 9.65
N LEU A 15 -13.59 11.62 10.27
CA LEU A 15 -12.84 10.58 9.55
C LEU A 15 -13.72 9.88 8.51
N SER A 16 -13.22 9.78 7.28
CA SER A 16 -14.01 9.24 6.16
C SER A 16 -14.47 7.78 6.40
N ARG A 17 -15.61 7.39 5.81
CA ARG A 17 -16.09 5.99 5.83
C ARG A 17 -15.07 4.98 5.28
N ARG A 18 -14.12 5.41 4.44
CA ARG A 18 -13.04 4.54 3.92
C ARG A 18 -12.02 4.24 5.00
N TRP A 19 -11.68 5.24 5.81
CA TRP A 19 -10.77 5.11 6.94
C TRP A 19 -11.30 4.12 7.97
N TRP A 20 -12.56 4.30 8.42
CA TRP A 20 -13.19 3.40 9.39
C TRP A 20 -13.19 1.96 8.92
N ARG A 21 -13.52 1.73 7.64
CA ARG A 21 -13.45 0.39 7.04
C ARG A 21 -12.04 -0.22 7.08
N ARG A 22 -10.99 0.58 6.87
CA ARG A 22 -9.59 0.12 6.92
C ARG A 22 -9.16 -0.18 8.34
N PHE A 23 -9.46 0.72 9.28
CA PHE A 23 -9.14 0.53 10.69
C PHE A 23 -9.83 -0.69 11.28
N THR A 24 -11.15 -0.82 11.10
CA THR A 24 -11.92 -1.99 11.54
C THR A 24 -11.35 -3.29 10.95
N ARG A 25 -10.95 -3.28 9.68
CA ARG A 25 -10.33 -4.46 9.05
C ARG A 25 -9.01 -4.83 9.71
N ALA A 26 -8.13 -3.85 9.95
CA ALA A 26 -6.84 -4.09 10.58
C ALA A 26 -6.99 -4.62 12.02
N VAL A 27 -7.90 -4.05 12.81
CA VAL A 27 -8.22 -4.52 14.16
C VAL A 27 -8.76 -5.95 14.15
N VAL A 28 -9.68 -6.26 13.23
CA VAL A 28 -10.24 -7.62 13.09
C VAL A 28 -9.16 -8.62 12.68
N GLU A 29 -8.28 -8.26 11.74
CA GLU A 29 -7.18 -9.12 11.30
C GLU A 29 -6.21 -9.40 12.45
N ASP A 30 -5.85 -8.38 13.23
CA ASP A 30 -4.98 -8.54 14.39
C ASP A 30 -5.61 -9.39 15.49
N ALA A 31 -6.88 -9.13 15.82
CA ALA A 31 -7.63 -9.92 16.80
C ALA A 31 -7.75 -11.40 16.37
N ARG A 32 -7.88 -11.68 15.06
CA ARG A 32 -7.86 -13.06 14.55
C ARG A 32 -6.47 -13.70 14.66
N ARG A 33 -5.39 -12.96 14.38
CA ARG A 33 -4.01 -13.46 14.53
C ARG A 33 -3.70 -13.80 15.99
N GLN A 34 -4.22 -13.02 16.93
CA GLN A 34 -4.10 -13.28 18.36
C GLN A 34 -5.09 -14.36 18.87
N GLY A 35 -5.91 -14.95 18.00
CA GLY A 35 -6.90 -15.97 18.40
C GLY A 35 -8.07 -15.44 19.24
N LEU A 36 -8.26 -14.12 19.33
CA LEU A 36 -9.31 -13.47 20.14
C LEU A 36 -10.69 -13.56 19.48
N CYS A 37 -10.75 -13.59 18.15
CA CYS A 37 -12.01 -13.71 17.44
C CYS A 37 -11.88 -14.62 16.22
N ARG A 38 -13.03 -15.12 15.77
CA ARG A 38 -13.17 -15.87 14.52
C ARG A 38 -14.34 -15.35 13.72
N ARG A 39 -14.30 -15.59 12.41
CA ARG A 39 -15.41 -15.22 11.53
C ARG A 39 -16.67 -15.95 11.97
N ARG A 40 -17.78 -15.21 12.13
CA ARG A 40 -19.06 -15.78 12.56
C ARG A 40 -19.60 -16.81 11.58
N TRP A 41 -19.51 -16.48 10.28
CA TRP A 41 -19.92 -17.35 9.18
C TRP A 41 -18.68 -17.96 8.50
N GLY A 42 -18.25 -19.11 9.01
CA GLY A 42 -17.18 -19.89 8.39
C GLY A 42 -17.61 -20.50 7.06
N VAL A 43 -16.64 -20.92 6.24
CA VAL A 43 -16.91 -21.58 4.95
C VAL A 43 -17.75 -22.84 5.18
N VAL A 44 -17.42 -23.63 6.20
CA VAL A 44 -18.14 -24.86 6.57
C VAL A 44 -19.62 -24.58 6.89
N VAL A 45 -19.91 -23.52 7.64
CA VAL A 45 -21.29 -23.13 8.03
C VAL A 45 -22.11 -22.69 6.81
N LEU A 46 -21.45 -22.10 5.81
CA LEU A 46 -22.11 -21.64 4.58
C LEU A 46 -22.16 -22.72 3.49
N ALA A 47 -21.34 -23.78 3.59
CA ALA A 47 -21.25 -24.82 2.57
C ALA A 47 -22.54 -25.64 2.48
N LEU A 48 -23.09 -26.09 3.61
CA LEU A 48 -24.32 -26.88 3.65
C LEU A 48 -25.53 -26.16 3.00
N PRO A 49 -25.88 -24.91 3.36
CA PRO A 49 -27.00 -24.23 2.74
C PRO A 49 -26.74 -23.89 1.26
N LEU A 50 -25.47 -23.68 0.87
CA LEU A 50 -25.11 -23.47 -0.53
C LEU A 50 -25.30 -24.75 -1.36
N LEU A 51 -24.92 -25.91 -0.80
CA LEU A 51 -25.13 -27.22 -1.43
C LEU A 51 -26.62 -27.51 -1.61
N MET A 52 -27.43 -27.28 -0.58
CA MET A 52 -28.89 -27.45 -0.66
C MET A 52 -29.51 -26.55 -1.74
N LEU A 53 -29.07 -25.30 -1.82
CA LEU A 53 -29.52 -24.37 -2.86
C LEU A 53 -29.11 -24.83 -4.26
N ALA A 54 -27.89 -25.35 -4.42
CA ALA A 54 -27.41 -25.87 -5.70
C ALA A 54 -28.21 -27.10 -6.15
N LEU A 55 -28.50 -28.04 -5.24
CA LEU A 55 -29.34 -29.20 -5.52
C LEU A 55 -30.77 -28.78 -5.91
N THR A 56 -31.34 -27.83 -5.16
CA THR A 56 -32.67 -27.28 -5.46
C THR A 56 -32.70 -26.62 -6.84
N ALA A 57 -31.67 -25.82 -7.17
CA ALA A 57 -31.55 -25.19 -8.47
C ALA A 57 -31.41 -26.21 -9.60
N MET A 58 -30.67 -27.31 -9.36
CA MET A 58 -30.52 -28.41 -10.33
C MET A 58 -31.84 -29.13 -10.60
N VAL A 59 -32.61 -29.45 -9.54
CA VAL A 59 -33.93 -30.08 -9.66
C VAL A 59 -34.91 -29.13 -10.36
N TRP A 60 -34.95 -27.85 -9.97
CA TRP A 60 -35.79 -26.84 -10.61
C TRP A 60 -35.46 -26.69 -12.10
N TRP A 61 -34.18 -26.60 -12.45
CA TRP A 61 -33.73 -26.50 -13.84
C TRP A 61 -34.07 -27.75 -14.67
N SER A 62 -33.94 -28.94 -14.09
CA SER A 62 -34.37 -30.19 -14.72
C SER A 62 -35.88 -30.20 -14.97
N ALA A 63 -36.68 -29.80 -13.97
CA ALA A 63 -38.14 -29.75 -14.08
C ALA A 63 -38.61 -28.75 -15.14
N VAL A 64 -37.97 -27.58 -15.25
CA VAL A 64 -38.28 -26.58 -16.28
C VAL A 64 -37.94 -27.09 -17.69
N ARG A 65 -36.83 -27.83 -17.86
CA ARG A 65 -36.42 -28.35 -19.18
C ARG A 65 -37.15 -29.62 -19.62
N SER A 66 -37.56 -30.47 -18.69
CA SER A 66 -38.28 -31.72 -18.97
C SER A 66 -39.80 -31.54 -19.06
N GLY A 67 -40.32 -30.35 -18.73
CA GLY A 67 -41.74 -30.04 -18.81
C GLY A 67 -42.25 -29.95 -20.26
N SER A 68 -43.47 -30.41 -20.49
CA SER A 68 -44.13 -30.30 -21.79
C SER A 68 -44.45 -28.84 -22.14
N ALA A 69 -44.22 -28.41 -23.39
CA ALA A 69 -44.52 -27.06 -23.85
C ALA A 69 -46.00 -26.66 -23.66
N ALA A 70 -46.94 -27.61 -23.78
CA ALA A 70 -48.37 -27.41 -23.56
C ALA A 70 -48.69 -26.90 -22.13
N ALA A 71 -48.06 -27.47 -21.10
CA ALA A 71 -48.27 -27.05 -19.71
C ALA A 71 -47.90 -25.58 -19.44
N VAL A 72 -46.96 -25.04 -20.22
CA VAL A 72 -46.52 -23.65 -20.13
C VAL A 72 -47.48 -22.74 -20.91
N VAL A 73 -47.98 -23.14 -22.08
CA VAL A 73 -48.87 -22.32 -22.92
C VAL A 73 -50.29 -22.24 -22.33
N ASP A 74 -50.79 -23.34 -21.76
CA ASP A 74 -52.21 -23.47 -21.40
C ASP A 74 -52.54 -23.04 -19.96
N SER A 75 -51.55 -22.84 -19.09
CA SER A 75 -51.82 -22.52 -17.69
C SER A 75 -50.83 -21.54 -17.04
N LEU A 76 -51.39 -20.56 -16.31
CA LEU A 76 -50.62 -19.55 -15.57
C LEU A 76 -49.98 -20.11 -14.29
N TRP A 77 -50.55 -21.17 -13.72
CA TRP A 77 -50.14 -21.70 -12.41
C TRP A 77 -48.73 -22.30 -12.39
N PRO A 78 -48.31 -23.16 -13.34
CA PRO A 78 -46.93 -23.67 -13.40
C PRO A 78 -45.91 -22.57 -13.64
N ARG A 79 -46.25 -21.55 -14.44
CA ARG A 79 -45.41 -20.36 -14.65
C ARG A 79 -45.22 -19.58 -13.34
N ALA A 80 -46.31 -19.30 -12.63
CA ALA A 80 -46.29 -18.59 -11.35
C ALA A 80 -45.54 -19.38 -10.27
N ALA A 81 -45.72 -20.70 -10.22
CA ALA A 81 -44.99 -21.56 -9.27
C ALA A 81 -43.49 -21.59 -9.58
N ALA A 82 -43.10 -21.75 -10.86
CA ALA A 82 -41.70 -21.77 -11.27
C ALA A 82 -41.00 -20.42 -10.99
N THR A 83 -41.67 -19.30 -11.25
CA THR A 83 -41.13 -17.97 -10.96
C THR A 83 -41.02 -17.71 -9.46
N LEU A 84 -42.03 -18.11 -8.66
CA LEU A 84 -41.97 -18.00 -7.21
C LEU A 84 -40.79 -18.77 -6.63
N VAL A 85 -40.58 -20.02 -7.06
CA VAL A 85 -39.43 -20.83 -6.62
C VAL A 85 -38.11 -20.15 -7.00
N ALA A 86 -38.00 -19.60 -8.21
CA ALA A 86 -36.82 -18.86 -8.65
C ALA A 86 -36.56 -17.60 -7.78
N VAL A 87 -37.61 -16.85 -7.45
CA VAL A 87 -37.51 -15.66 -6.58
C VAL A 87 -37.06 -16.04 -5.17
N VAL A 88 -37.61 -17.13 -4.61
CA VAL A 88 -37.20 -17.64 -3.29
C VAL A 88 -35.73 -18.08 -3.30
N MET A 89 -35.30 -18.82 -4.33
CA MET A 89 -33.89 -19.20 -4.50
C MET A 89 -32.97 -17.98 -4.59
N ALA A 90 -33.35 -16.96 -5.37
CA ALA A 90 -32.59 -15.72 -5.48
C ALA A 90 -32.51 -14.97 -4.13
N ALA A 91 -33.61 -14.93 -3.36
CA ALA A 91 -33.63 -14.30 -2.04
C ALA A 91 -32.74 -15.05 -1.03
N VAL A 92 -32.73 -16.38 -1.06
CA VAL A 92 -31.85 -17.22 -0.23
C VAL A 92 -30.39 -17.02 -0.62
N LEU A 93 -30.07 -17.06 -1.92
CA LEU A 93 -28.73 -16.79 -2.43
C LEU A 93 -28.24 -15.41 -1.98
N TRP A 94 -29.07 -14.39 -2.12
CA TRP A 94 -28.77 -13.04 -1.68
C TRP A 94 -28.48 -12.98 -0.17
N ARG A 95 -29.25 -13.67 0.67
CA ARG A 95 -28.98 -13.77 2.12
C ARG A 95 -27.65 -14.47 2.41
N LEU A 96 -27.33 -15.56 1.70
CA LEU A 96 -26.05 -16.27 1.86
C LEU A 96 -24.87 -15.40 1.43
N VAL A 97 -24.97 -14.72 0.29
CA VAL A 97 -23.95 -13.77 -0.19
C VAL A 97 -23.76 -12.63 0.80
N ARG A 98 -24.84 -12.06 1.36
CA ARG A 98 -24.73 -11.03 2.42
C ARG A 98 -24.04 -11.55 3.67
N ARG A 99 -24.36 -12.77 4.13
CA ARG A 99 -23.69 -13.40 5.29
C ARG A 99 -22.22 -13.71 5.00
N ALA A 100 -21.90 -14.19 3.80
CA ALA A 100 -20.53 -14.40 3.35
C ALA A 100 -19.76 -13.07 3.29
N ARG A 101 -20.36 -11.98 2.80
CA ARG A 101 -19.70 -10.67 2.77
C ARG A 101 -19.66 -9.98 4.13
N SER A 102 -20.41 -10.46 5.12
CA SER A 102 -20.43 -9.90 6.46
C SER A 102 -19.07 -10.01 7.14
N SER A 103 -18.61 -8.90 7.71
CA SER A 103 -17.45 -8.83 8.59
C SER A 103 -17.77 -9.20 10.03
N ALA A 104 -18.95 -9.80 10.30
CA ALA A 104 -19.35 -10.19 11.65
C ALA A 104 -18.37 -11.21 12.24
N GLN A 105 -17.86 -10.90 13.43
CA GLN A 105 -16.99 -11.77 14.21
C GLN A 105 -17.77 -12.45 15.34
N ARG A 106 -17.22 -13.55 15.84
CA ARG A 106 -17.64 -14.25 17.06
C ARG A 106 -16.41 -14.34 17.98
N PRO A 107 -16.52 -13.96 19.27
CA PRO A 107 -15.40 -14.09 20.19
C PRO A 107 -15.06 -15.55 20.43
N THR A 108 -13.78 -15.83 20.65
CA THR A 108 -13.30 -17.12 21.18
C THR A 108 -13.34 -17.09 22.71
N GLY A 109 -13.05 -18.22 23.38
CA GLY A 109 -12.90 -18.23 24.84
C GLY A 109 -11.83 -17.25 25.31
N GLU A 110 -10.70 -17.18 24.61
CA GLU A 110 -9.65 -16.19 24.88
C GLU A 110 -10.10 -14.76 24.63
N GLY A 111 -10.87 -14.54 23.56
CA GLY A 111 -11.49 -13.25 23.29
C GLY A 111 -12.40 -12.76 24.41
N LEU A 112 -13.19 -13.67 25.00
CA LEU A 112 -14.05 -13.34 26.13
C LEU A 112 -13.23 -12.97 27.37
N ARG A 113 -12.16 -13.71 27.68
CA ARG A 113 -11.25 -13.38 28.80
C ARG A 113 -10.60 -12.01 28.61
N ARG A 114 -10.08 -11.74 27.41
CA ARG A 114 -9.45 -10.46 27.07
C ARG A 114 -10.46 -9.32 27.15
N ALA A 115 -11.69 -9.52 26.66
CA ALA A 115 -12.76 -8.54 26.76
C ALA A 115 -13.13 -8.25 28.22
N ALA A 116 -13.29 -9.29 29.05
CA ALA A 116 -13.55 -9.14 30.48
C ALA A 116 -12.43 -8.36 31.19
N HIS A 117 -11.16 -8.64 30.85
CA HIS A 117 -10.02 -7.87 31.36
C HIS A 117 -10.12 -6.38 31.00
N TRP A 118 -10.38 -6.03 29.73
CA TRP A 118 -10.53 -4.63 29.32
C TRP A 118 -11.76 -3.95 29.95
N MET A 119 -12.86 -4.69 30.15
CA MET A 119 -14.04 -4.17 30.86
C MET A 119 -13.74 -3.91 32.34
N SER A 120 -12.99 -4.80 33.00
CA SER A 120 -12.55 -4.60 34.38
C SER A 120 -11.61 -3.40 34.50
N LEU A 121 -10.71 -3.22 33.52
CA LEU A 121 -9.85 -2.03 33.46
C LEU A 121 -10.68 -0.76 33.27
N ARG A 122 -11.69 -0.77 32.39
CA ARG A 122 -12.61 0.38 32.23
C ARG A 122 -13.31 0.72 33.54
N ALA A 123 -13.89 -0.27 34.21
CA ALA A 123 -14.56 -0.07 35.49
C ALA A 123 -13.61 0.46 36.59
N TRP A 124 -12.34 0.02 36.58
CA TRP A 124 -11.32 0.56 37.47
C TRP A 124 -10.93 2.00 37.10
N MET A 125 -10.86 2.35 35.81
CA MET A 125 -10.44 3.68 35.36
C MET A 125 -11.53 4.75 35.49
N GLU A 126 -12.80 4.37 35.37
CA GLU A 126 -13.94 5.29 35.35
C GLU A 126 -14.00 6.24 36.57
N PRO A 127 -13.86 5.79 37.83
CA PRO A 127 -13.87 6.68 39.00
C PRO A 127 -12.72 7.69 39.06
N ARG A 128 -11.69 7.57 38.20
CA ARG A 128 -10.51 8.45 38.19
C ARG A 128 -10.70 9.73 37.36
N GLY A 129 -11.85 9.89 36.69
CA GLY A 129 -12.28 11.16 36.10
C GLY A 129 -11.46 11.63 34.90
N PHE A 130 -11.56 10.92 33.76
CA PHE A 130 -10.84 11.26 32.52
C PHE A 130 -11.63 12.12 31.53
N GLU A 131 -12.89 12.46 31.82
CA GLU A 131 -13.81 13.11 30.87
C GLU A 131 -13.31 14.47 30.37
N GLY A 132 -12.67 15.25 31.26
CA GLY A 132 -12.08 16.56 30.93
C GLY A 132 -10.62 16.52 30.50
N ALA A 133 -9.99 15.35 30.44
CA ALA A 133 -8.57 15.25 30.14
C ALA A 133 -8.29 15.65 28.68
N SER A 134 -7.41 16.64 28.50
CA SER A 134 -6.94 17.07 27.19
C SER A 134 -5.65 16.35 26.82
N SER A 135 -5.50 16.10 25.52
CA SER A 135 -4.27 15.61 24.90
C SER A 135 -3.09 16.59 25.00
N GLY A 136 -3.38 17.89 25.14
CA GLY A 136 -2.38 18.96 25.19
C GLY A 136 -1.88 19.30 26.58
N THR A 137 -2.66 19.02 27.64
CA THR A 137 -2.29 19.31 29.04
C THR A 137 -1.58 18.16 29.74
N ALA A 138 -1.65 16.95 29.20
CA ALA A 138 -0.88 15.83 29.69
C ALA A 138 0.58 16.02 29.25
N ASN A 139 1.41 16.57 30.14
CA ASN A 139 2.82 16.92 29.89
C ASN A 139 3.64 15.85 29.15
N ASN A 140 3.23 14.58 29.20
CA ASN A 140 3.53 13.57 28.20
C ASN A 140 2.31 12.63 28.15
N ALA A 141 1.59 12.52 27.04
CA ALA A 141 0.37 11.69 26.90
C ALA A 141 0.54 10.32 27.58
N THR A 142 0.02 10.20 28.81
CA THR A 142 0.30 9.05 29.66
C THR A 142 -0.38 7.82 29.08
N ARG A 143 0.21 6.65 29.30
CA ARG A 143 -0.40 5.37 28.93
C ARG A 143 -1.83 5.24 29.49
N ALA A 144 -2.09 5.86 30.65
CA ALA A 144 -3.42 5.98 31.24
C ALA A 144 -4.38 6.79 30.34
N LEU A 145 -3.99 7.96 29.83
CA LEU A 145 -4.85 8.73 28.92
C LEU A 145 -5.14 7.96 27.62
N ALA A 146 -4.16 7.24 27.08
CA ALA A 146 -4.37 6.41 25.89
C ALA A 146 -5.34 5.25 26.13
N TYR A 147 -5.26 4.59 27.30
CA TYR A 147 -6.24 3.57 27.69
C TYR A 147 -7.62 4.18 27.95
N ALA A 148 -7.70 5.33 28.61
CA ALA A 148 -8.95 6.03 28.86
C ALA A 148 -9.64 6.42 27.53
N ALA A 149 -8.89 6.96 26.57
CA ALA A 149 -9.36 7.27 25.22
C ALA A 149 -9.87 6.01 24.50
N GLY A 150 -9.06 4.93 24.47
CA GLY A 150 -9.44 3.67 23.83
C GLY A 150 -10.64 2.96 24.47
N LEU A 151 -10.85 3.16 25.77
CA LEU A 151 -11.99 2.63 26.51
C LEU A 151 -13.21 3.57 26.49
N GLY A 152 -13.12 4.75 25.86
CA GLY A 152 -14.22 5.71 25.77
C GLY A 152 -14.51 6.48 27.07
N LEU A 153 -13.50 6.73 27.90
CA LEU A 153 -13.56 7.50 29.14
C LEU A 153 -12.99 8.92 29.01
N ALA A 154 -12.27 9.22 27.91
CA ALA A 154 -11.64 10.51 27.66
C ALA A 154 -12.09 11.08 26.31
N GLU A 155 -13.36 11.46 26.21
CA GLU A 155 -13.99 11.93 24.96
C GLU A 155 -13.27 13.17 24.40
N ARG A 156 -12.95 14.14 25.27
CA ARG A 156 -12.20 15.34 24.88
C ARG A 156 -10.83 15.02 24.29
N ALA A 157 -10.10 14.07 24.87
CA ALA A 157 -8.82 13.63 24.30
C ALA A 157 -8.99 12.92 22.96
N CYS A 158 -10.07 12.17 22.75
CA CYS A 158 -10.40 11.55 21.46
C CYS A 158 -10.78 12.57 20.38
N ASP A 159 -11.43 13.67 20.76
CA ASP A 159 -11.77 14.75 19.85
C ASP A 159 -10.54 15.58 19.45
N GLU A 160 -9.62 15.78 20.39
CA GLU A 160 -8.37 16.50 20.15
C GLU A 160 -7.29 15.64 19.45
N LEU A 161 -7.26 14.33 19.71
CA LEU A 161 -6.36 13.38 19.06
C LEU A 161 -7.14 12.60 18.01
N PRO A 162 -7.04 12.96 16.73
CA PRO A 162 -7.44 12.04 15.69
C PRO A 162 -6.51 10.81 15.79
N ILE A 163 -6.96 9.74 16.46
CA ILE A 163 -6.26 8.45 16.53
C ILE A 163 -6.27 7.89 15.11
N VAL A 164 -5.32 8.33 14.30
CA VAL A 164 -5.20 8.01 12.88
C VAL A 164 -4.08 7.00 12.73
N PRO A 165 -4.30 5.79 12.19
CA PRO A 165 -3.24 5.00 11.61
C PRO A 165 -2.53 5.87 10.59
N GLU A 166 -1.29 6.17 10.92
CA GLU A 166 -0.41 7.09 10.25
C GLU A 166 -0.43 6.84 8.73
N ASP A 167 -1.04 7.76 7.97
CA ASP A 167 -1.14 7.63 6.52
C ASP A 167 0.25 7.74 5.90
N ASP A 168 0.60 6.81 5.02
CA ASP A 168 1.92 6.83 4.41
C ASP A 168 2.08 8.04 3.48
N ARG A 169 1.00 8.56 2.88
CA ARG A 169 1.03 9.65 1.88
C ARG A 169 0.60 11.01 2.41
N LEU A 170 0.17 11.12 3.66
CA LEU A 170 -0.17 12.39 4.28
C LEU A 170 0.59 12.50 5.60
N ALA A 171 1.17 13.65 5.86
CA ALA A 171 1.94 13.91 7.07
C ALA A 171 1.68 15.33 7.56
N TRP A 172 1.74 15.53 8.86
CA TRP A 172 1.74 16.86 9.44
C TRP A 172 3.18 17.37 9.55
N SER A 173 3.38 18.63 9.23
CA SER A 173 4.68 19.28 9.33
C SER A 173 4.55 20.62 10.05
N ASN A 174 5.57 20.95 10.84
CA ASN A 174 5.75 22.25 11.47
C ASN A 174 7.01 22.96 10.96
N ALA A 175 7.45 22.65 9.73
CA ALA A 175 8.71 23.16 9.18
C ALA A 175 8.75 24.70 9.10
N THR A 176 7.62 25.36 8.86
CA THR A 176 7.47 26.83 8.76
C THR A 176 7.18 27.52 10.09
N GLY A 177 7.05 26.77 11.19
CA GLY A 177 6.56 27.29 12.47
C GLY A 177 5.05 27.12 12.67
N GLU A 178 4.28 26.98 11.57
CA GLU A 178 2.86 26.64 11.60
C GLU A 178 2.63 25.19 11.18
N TRP A 179 1.62 24.55 11.78
CA TRP A 179 1.24 23.19 11.43
C TRP A 179 0.45 23.18 10.13
N HIS A 180 0.90 22.38 9.17
CA HIS A 180 0.18 22.17 7.92
C HIS A 180 0.31 20.71 7.45
N VAL A 181 -0.55 20.34 6.51
CA VAL A 181 -0.62 18.97 5.96
C VAL A 181 0.19 18.89 4.68
N VAL A 182 1.18 18.00 4.67
CA VAL A 182 2.03 17.69 3.52
C VAL A 182 1.64 16.35 2.91
N ARG A 183 1.42 16.34 1.60
CA ARG A 183 1.22 15.15 0.79
C ARG A 183 2.57 14.60 0.33
N VAL A 184 2.84 13.34 0.66
CA VAL A 184 4.06 12.64 0.29
C VAL A 184 3.84 11.74 -0.92
N ARG A 185 4.59 12.00 -1.99
CA ARG A 185 4.63 11.17 -3.19
C ARG A 185 5.83 10.22 -3.14
N TYR A 186 5.57 8.91 -3.24
CA TYR A 186 6.58 7.88 -3.42
C TYR A 186 6.68 7.52 -4.90
N PRO A 187 7.66 8.07 -5.64
CA PRO A 187 7.85 7.73 -7.05
C PRO A 187 8.33 6.28 -7.21
N PHE A 188 7.90 5.67 -8.31
CA PHE A 188 8.37 4.37 -8.76
C PHE A 188 8.80 4.51 -10.22
N ARG A 189 10.11 4.37 -10.46
CA ARG A 189 10.72 4.52 -11.79
C ARG A 189 11.88 3.51 -11.92
N PRO A 190 12.27 3.13 -13.15
CA PRO A 190 13.49 2.37 -13.39
C PRO A 190 14.70 3.02 -12.71
N GLY A 191 15.46 2.25 -11.92
CA GLY A 191 16.67 2.72 -11.26
C GLY A 191 16.45 3.67 -10.06
N TYR A 192 15.20 3.95 -9.67
CA TYR A 192 14.93 4.88 -8.56
C TYR A 192 15.60 4.41 -7.26
N GLY A 193 16.32 5.32 -6.61
CA GLY A 193 17.05 5.12 -5.37
C GLY A 193 18.40 4.45 -5.52
N ARG A 194 18.87 4.21 -6.75
CA ARG A 194 20.20 3.65 -7.01
C ARG A 194 21.24 4.72 -7.31
N HIS A 195 22.49 4.41 -6.98
CA HIS A 195 23.61 5.32 -7.17
C HIS A 195 23.75 5.70 -8.67
N PRO A 196 23.86 7.00 -9.03
CA PRO A 196 23.84 7.45 -10.43
C PRO A 196 24.94 6.84 -11.29
N ALA A 197 26.18 6.78 -10.78
CA ALA A 197 27.30 6.19 -11.52
C ALA A 197 27.08 4.69 -11.82
N LEU A 198 26.44 3.96 -10.90
CA LEU A 198 26.13 2.55 -11.10
C LEU A 198 25.07 2.38 -12.20
N MET A 199 24.04 3.23 -12.22
CA MET A 199 23.00 3.19 -13.26
C MET A 199 23.55 3.60 -14.62
N LEU A 200 24.49 4.55 -14.67
CA LEU A 200 25.19 4.92 -15.89
C LEU A 200 25.96 3.73 -16.47
N VAL A 201 26.83 3.10 -15.67
CA VAL A 201 27.64 1.94 -16.12
C VAL A 201 26.76 0.77 -16.54
N ILE A 202 25.76 0.40 -15.72
CA ILE A 202 24.83 -0.69 -16.07
C ILE A 202 24.06 -0.37 -17.35
N GLY A 203 23.58 0.87 -17.48
CA GLY A 203 22.86 1.33 -18.68
C GLY A 203 23.73 1.22 -19.93
N LEU A 204 24.97 1.69 -19.88
CA LEU A 204 25.90 1.64 -21.02
C LEU A 204 26.29 0.20 -21.40
N VAL A 205 26.63 -0.64 -20.44
CA VAL A 205 27.02 -2.03 -20.69
C VAL A 205 25.86 -2.83 -21.28
N LEU A 206 24.65 -2.69 -20.71
CA LEU A 206 23.47 -3.35 -21.24
C LEU A 206 23.08 -2.81 -22.62
N ALA A 207 23.16 -1.49 -22.84
CA ALA A 207 22.85 -0.89 -24.13
C ALA A 207 23.81 -1.39 -25.21
N ALA A 208 25.12 -1.44 -24.93
CA ALA A 208 26.10 -1.97 -25.86
C ALA A 208 25.84 -3.45 -26.20
N GLY A 209 25.61 -4.30 -25.19
CA GLY A 209 25.33 -5.72 -25.40
C GLY A 209 24.03 -5.97 -26.17
N LEU A 210 22.95 -5.27 -25.80
CA LEU A 210 21.65 -5.39 -26.47
C LEU A 210 21.66 -4.80 -27.88
N TRP A 211 22.43 -3.72 -28.11
CA TRP A 211 22.63 -3.17 -29.44
C TRP A 211 23.36 -4.16 -30.36
N GLN A 212 24.43 -4.78 -29.88
CA GLN A 212 25.16 -5.80 -30.64
C GLN A 212 24.28 -7.02 -30.93
N LEU A 213 23.51 -7.50 -29.95
CA LEU A 213 22.56 -8.59 -30.14
C LEU A 213 21.48 -8.22 -31.16
N HIS A 214 20.90 -7.01 -31.06
CA HIS A 214 19.91 -6.52 -32.00
C HIS A 214 20.48 -6.45 -33.42
N ARG A 215 21.72 -5.97 -33.58
CA ARG A 215 22.40 -5.93 -34.88
C ARG A 215 22.56 -7.34 -35.46
N LEU A 216 23.07 -8.29 -34.68
CA LEU A 216 23.23 -9.68 -35.12
C LEU A 216 21.89 -10.31 -35.53
N LEU A 217 20.82 -10.07 -34.77
CA LEU A 217 19.48 -10.57 -35.12
C LEU A 217 18.94 -9.93 -36.40
N MET A 218 19.22 -8.65 -36.62
CA MET A 218 18.84 -7.96 -37.87
C MET A 218 19.67 -8.42 -39.06
N ASP A 219 20.97 -8.69 -38.88
CA ASP A 219 21.86 -9.24 -39.91
C ASP A 219 21.41 -10.68 -40.30
N VAL A 220 20.92 -11.47 -39.33
CA VAL A 220 20.29 -12.79 -39.56
C VAL A 220 18.93 -12.64 -40.27
N ALA A 221 18.09 -11.69 -39.86
CA ALA A 221 16.77 -11.49 -40.44
C ALA A 221 16.79 -10.95 -41.88
N ARG A 222 17.90 -10.34 -42.30
CA ARG A 222 18.13 -9.83 -43.67
C ARG A 222 18.88 -10.82 -44.55
N SER A 223 19.17 -12.02 -44.03
CA SER A 223 19.95 -13.05 -44.71
C SER A 223 21.41 -12.65 -45.01
N ASP A 224 21.90 -11.53 -44.48
CA ASP A 224 23.25 -10.99 -44.72
C ASP A 224 24.33 -11.85 -44.03
N ALA A 225 24.03 -12.36 -42.83
CA ALA A 225 24.99 -13.12 -42.01
C ALA A 225 25.02 -14.63 -42.30
N LEU A 226 24.02 -15.15 -43.01
CA LEU A 226 23.76 -16.58 -43.12
C LEU A 226 23.84 -17.11 -44.55
N GLN A 227 24.31 -16.33 -45.52
CA GLN A 227 24.39 -16.76 -46.93
C GLN A 227 24.98 -18.17 -47.08
N GLY A 228 26.06 -18.49 -46.36
CA GLY A 228 26.67 -19.83 -46.42
C GLY A 228 26.01 -20.95 -45.59
N LEU A 229 25.08 -20.66 -44.67
CA LEU A 229 24.35 -21.68 -43.87
C LEU A 229 22.91 -21.88 -44.36
N VAL A 230 22.33 -20.84 -44.99
CA VAL A 230 21.01 -20.86 -45.63
C VAL A 230 21.03 -21.70 -46.90
N ASP A 231 22.17 -21.72 -47.62
CA ASP A 231 22.39 -22.58 -48.79
C ASP A 231 22.26 -24.09 -48.44
N ASP A 232 22.57 -24.48 -47.19
CA ASP A 232 22.50 -25.88 -46.73
C ASP A 232 21.08 -26.30 -46.27
N PHE A 233 20.18 -25.36 -45.93
CA PHE A 233 18.83 -25.64 -45.40
C PHE A 233 17.76 -24.65 -45.89
N PRO A 234 17.43 -24.65 -47.20
CA PRO A 234 16.54 -23.65 -47.81
C PRO A 234 15.12 -23.65 -47.22
N ASP A 235 14.62 -24.82 -46.80
CA ASP A 235 13.24 -24.97 -46.29
C ASP A 235 13.02 -24.33 -44.90
N GLN A 236 14.09 -24.04 -44.15
CA GLN A 236 14.00 -23.48 -42.78
C GLN A 236 14.39 -22.00 -42.69
N ALA A 237 14.97 -21.44 -43.75
CA ALA A 237 15.49 -20.08 -43.77
C ALA A 237 14.42 -19.03 -43.43
N GLU A 238 13.25 -19.13 -44.05
CA GLU A 238 12.14 -18.18 -43.84
C GLU A 238 11.66 -18.16 -42.38
N LEU A 239 11.60 -19.32 -41.73
CA LEU A 239 11.20 -19.42 -40.33
C LEU A 239 12.24 -18.77 -39.41
N ILE A 240 13.53 -19.02 -39.67
CA ILE A 240 14.64 -18.46 -38.90
C ILE A 240 14.66 -16.93 -39.02
N GLU A 241 14.50 -16.39 -40.23
CA GLU A 241 14.43 -14.95 -40.48
C GLU A 241 13.26 -14.29 -39.73
N ARG A 242 12.06 -14.90 -39.81
CA ARG A 242 10.87 -14.41 -39.09
C ARG A 242 11.06 -14.44 -37.57
N ILE A 243 11.65 -15.51 -37.03
CA ILE A 243 11.95 -15.61 -35.59
C ILE A 243 12.99 -14.55 -35.19
N ALA A 244 14.05 -14.39 -35.97
CA ALA A 244 15.09 -13.40 -35.69
C ALA A 244 14.55 -11.96 -35.70
N LEU A 245 13.66 -11.64 -36.64
CA LEU A 245 12.98 -10.34 -36.70
C LEU A 245 12.11 -10.10 -35.46
N VAL A 246 11.34 -11.09 -35.02
CA VAL A 246 10.51 -10.99 -33.81
C VAL A 246 11.39 -10.80 -32.57
N LEU A 247 12.47 -11.57 -32.45
CA LEU A 247 13.42 -11.40 -31.35
C LEU A 247 14.11 -10.03 -31.37
N ALA A 248 14.50 -9.54 -32.55
CA ALA A 248 15.10 -8.21 -32.71
C ALA A 248 14.13 -7.12 -32.23
N ALA A 249 12.84 -7.24 -32.56
CA ALA A 249 11.80 -6.32 -32.09
C ALA A 249 11.62 -6.38 -30.56
N ILE A 250 11.64 -7.57 -29.96
CA ILE A 250 11.53 -7.74 -28.50
C ILE A 250 12.71 -7.08 -27.77
N VAL A 251 13.92 -7.15 -28.32
CA VAL A 251 15.15 -6.55 -27.73
C VAL A 251 15.08 -5.02 -27.62
N ILE A 252 14.24 -4.35 -28.41
CA ILE A 252 14.08 -2.88 -28.35
C ILE A 252 13.60 -2.41 -26.97
N VAL A 253 12.73 -3.18 -26.30
CA VAL A 253 12.18 -2.81 -24.98
C VAL A 253 13.27 -2.74 -23.89
N PRO A 254 14.07 -3.80 -23.63
CA PRO A 254 15.17 -3.70 -22.68
C PRO A 254 16.27 -2.74 -23.14
N LEU A 255 16.47 -2.53 -24.45
CA LEU A 255 17.40 -1.53 -24.97
C LEU A 255 16.96 -0.12 -24.58
N ALA A 256 15.70 0.25 -24.81
CA ALA A 256 15.14 1.53 -24.38
C ALA A 256 15.26 1.73 -22.86
N TRP A 257 15.04 0.67 -22.08
CA TRP A 257 15.25 0.69 -20.63
C TRP A 257 16.71 0.97 -20.25
N SER A 258 17.68 0.34 -20.92
CA SER A 258 19.11 0.59 -20.67
C SER A 258 19.54 2.01 -21.04
N ILE A 259 19.04 2.55 -22.15
CA ILE A 259 19.28 3.94 -22.56
C ILE A 259 18.72 4.91 -21.51
N TRP A 260 17.51 4.67 -21.02
CA TRP A 260 16.93 5.46 -19.93
C TRP A 260 17.82 5.45 -18.67
N LEU A 261 18.32 4.29 -18.25
CA LEU A 261 19.21 4.19 -17.08
C LEU A 261 20.51 4.97 -17.29
N ALA A 262 21.10 4.91 -18.49
CA ALA A 262 22.30 5.67 -18.83
C ALA A 262 22.04 7.18 -18.81
N MET A 263 20.94 7.64 -19.42
CA MET A 263 20.56 9.05 -19.42
C MET A 263 20.27 9.57 -18.00
N ALA A 264 19.46 8.85 -17.23
CA ALA A 264 19.11 9.24 -15.86
C ALA A 264 20.33 9.22 -14.94
N GLY A 265 21.19 8.20 -15.08
CA GLY A 265 22.45 8.08 -14.35
C GLY A 265 23.42 9.21 -14.68
N SER A 266 23.57 9.56 -15.96
CA SER A 266 24.38 10.69 -16.42
C SER A 266 23.88 12.01 -15.85
N PHE A 267 22.59 12.33 -16.03
CA PHE A 267 22.01 13.58 -15.53
C PHE A 267 22.14 13.75 -14.02
N ASP A 268 21.85 12.69 -13.27
CA ASP A 268 21.94 12.70 -11.81
C ASP A 268 23.38 12.65 -11.29
N LEU A 269 24.36 12.26 -12.11
CA LEU A 269 25.78 12.32 -11.74
C LEU A 269 26.21 13.76 -11.52
N PHE A 270 25.74 14.67 -12.37
CA PHE A 270 26.05 16.10 -12.35
C PHE A 270 25.00 16.95 -11.61
N SER A 271 23.78 16.45 -11.42
CA SER A 271 22.69 17.20 -10.79
C SER A 271 22.45 16.77 -9.34
N THR A 272 22.39 17.73 -8.42
CA THR A 272 22.05 17.48 -7.01
C THR A 272 21.08 18.54 -6.49
N ILE A 273 19.96 18.09 -5.93
CA ILE A 273 19.02 18.93 -5.18
C ILE A 273 19.42 18.93 -3.71
N ARG A 274 19.47 20.12 -3.11
CA ARG A 274 19.64 20.31 -1.66
C ARG A 274 18.31 20.74 -1.07
N ARG A 275 17.80 20.03 -0.06
CA ARG A 275 16.66 20.48 0.75
C ARG A 275 16.99 20.40 2.23
N GLN A 276 16.60 21.44 2.95
CA GLN A 276 16.72 21.53 4.39
C GLN A 276 15.31 21.63 4.96
N GLY A 277 14.99 20.78 5.93
CA GLY A 277 13.63 20.70 6.43
C GLY A 277 13.42 19.63 7.48
N VAL A 278 12.15 19.45 7.85
CA VAL A 278 11.71 18.39 8.77
C VAL A 278 11.44 17.12 7.96
N ILE A 279 11.89 15.97 8.47
CA ILE A 279 11.56 14.68 7.86
C ILE A 279 10.17 14.26 8.29
N VAL A 280 9.19 14.56 7.44
CA VAL A 280 7.76 14.32 7.73
C VAL A 280 7.40 12.84 7.63
N ARG A 281 8.09 12.08 6.76
CA ARG A 281 7.87 10.63 6.59
C ARG A 281 9.16 9.89 6.36
N ALA A 282 9.27 8.76 7.04
CA ALA A 282 10.34 7.80 6.90
C ALA A 282 9.71 6.40 6.77
N ARG A 283 9.74 5.80 5.57
CA ARG A 283 8.99 4.57 5.26
C ARG A 283 9.79 3.54 4.50
N ARG A 284 9.60 2.27 4.86
CA ARG A 284 10.21 1.16 4.11
C ARG A 284 9.56 1.02 2.73
N PRO A 285 10.33 0.77 1.67
CA PRO A 285 9.83 0.55 0.31
C PRO A 285 8.65 -0.42 0.22
N ARG A 286 8.73 -1.54 0.93
CA ARG A 286 7.69 -2.58 0.99
C ARG A 286 6.31 -2.09 1.44
N ARG A 287 6.24 -1.00 2.22
CA ARG A 287 4.98 -0.47 2.74
C ARG A 287 4.29 0.48 1.76
N VAL A 288 5.07 1.17 0.92
CA VAL A 288 4.58 2.31 0.13
C VAL A 288 4.55 2.06 -1.38
N LEU A 289 5.36 1.13 -1.87
CA LEU A 289 5.40 0.76 -3.28
C LEU A 289 4.40 -0.35 -3.60
N PRO A 290 3.57 -0.19 -4.64
CA PRO A 290 2.68 -1.24 -5.14
C PRO A 290 3.49 -2.25 -5.97
N LEU A 291 4.43 -2.97 -5.35
CA LEU A 291 5.23 -3.97 -6.04
C LEU A 291 4.40 -5.25 -6.27
N PRO A 292 4.33 -5.78 -7.51
CA PRO A 292 3.81 -7.11 -7.77
C PRO A 292 4.60 -8.15 -6.96
N ARG A 293 3.95 -9.25 -6.53
CA ARG A 293 4.60 -10.31 -5.74
C ARG A 293 5.87 -10.87 -6.39
N LEU A 294 5.90 -10.90 -7.73
CA LEU A 294 7.05 -11.32 -8.53
C LEU A 294 8.30 -10.43 -8.36
N LEU A 295 8.12 -9.13 -8.12
CA LEU A 295 9.22 -8.16 -7.95
C LEU A 295 9.54 -7.87 -6.47
N ALA A 296 8.77 -8.44 -5.54
CA ALA A 296 9.01 -8.33 -4.10
C ALA A 296 10.40 -8.84 -3.62
N PRO A 297 11.06 -9.82 -4.27
CA PRO A 297 12.42 -10.23 -3.91
C PRO A 297 13.48 -9.16 -4.21
N LEU A 298 13.30 -8.37 -5.27
CA LEU A 298 14.24 -7.28 -5.62
C LEU A 298 14.27 -6.19 -4.53
N ALA A 299 13.13 -5.95 -3.88
CA ALA A 299 13.03 -5.05 -2.71
C ALA A 299 13.55 -5.67 -1.39
N ARG A 300 13.89 -6.96 -1.32
CA ARG A 300 14.43 -7.61 -0.10
C ARG A 300 15.90 -7.26 0.16
N ARG A 301 16.68 -6.97 -0.88
CA ARG A 301 18.13 -6.74 -0.76
C ARG A 301 18.47 -5.43 -0.04
N GLU A 302 17.50 -4.55 0.14
CA GLU A 302 17.69 -3.25 0.78
C GLU A 302 17.01 -3.22 2.16
N ARG A 303 17.43 -4.10 3.08
CA ARG A 303 16.87 -4.21 4.45
C ARG A 303 16.84 -2.89 5.22
N PHE A 304 17.74 -1.98 4.84
CA PHE A 304 17.94 -0.67 5.48
C PHE A 304 17.57 0.51 4.58
N ALA A 305 17.02 0.29 3.39
CA ALA A 305 16.58 1.42 2.57
C ALA A 305 15.26 2.01 3.10
N LEU A 306 15.21 3.33 3.12
CA LEU A 306 14.10 4.09 3.65
C LEU A 306 13.75 5.22 2.70
N PHE A 307 12.48 5.31 2.30
CA PHE A 307 11.98 6.53 1.70
C PHE A 307 11.90 7.62 2.75
N ILE A 308 12.61 8.71 2.54
CA ILE A 308 12.58 9.92 3.37
C ILE A 308 11.92 11.06 2.60
N ALA A 309 10.94 11.71 3.21
CA ALA A 309 10.30 12.91 2.69
C ALA A 309 10.67 14.10 3.56
N VAL A 310 11.24 15.13 2.93
CA VAL A 310 11.72 16.33 3.61
C VAL A 310 10.82 17.50 3.23
N ASP A 311 10.18 18.07 4.24
CA ASP A 311 9.40 19.29 4.08
C ASP A 311 10.23 20.52 4.44
N ASP A 312 10.41 21.40 3.47
CA ASP A 312 11.08 22.69 3.58
C ASP A 312 10.10 23.86 3.77
N GLY A 313 8.80 23.57 3.86
CA GLY A 313 7.74 24.56 4.07
C GLY A 313 7.32 25.33 2.82
N ARG A 314 7.85 24.99 1.64
CA ARG A 314 7.56 25.71 0.38
C ARG A 314 6.42 25.11 -0.42
N SER A 315 6.02 23.88 -0.12
CA SER A 315 4.99 23.17 -0.89
C SER A 315 4.33 22.06 -0.09
N ASP A 316 3.00 21.98 -0.21
CA ASP A 316 2.21 20.89 0.36
C ASP A 316 2.42 19.54 -0.36
N LEU A 317 3.21 19.49 -1.44
CA LEU A 317 3.53 18.25 -2.15
C LEU A 317 5.04 17.97 -2.11
N VAL A 318 5.42 16.99 -1.31
CA VAL A 318 6.81 16.55 -1.15
C VAL A 318 7.05 15.21 -1.83
N ARG A 319 8.16 15.09 -2.56
CA ARG A 319 8.62 13.82 -3.13
C ARG A 319 9.55 13.13 -2.12
N ALA A 320 9.31 11.85 -1.88
CA ALA A 320 10.19 11.04 -1.05
C ALA A 320 11.39 10.53 -1.86
N TRP A 321 12.58 10.59 -1.29
CA TRP A 321 13.83 10.04 -1.84
C TRP A 321 14.21 8.76 -1.14
N LEU A 322 14.96 7.89 -1.82
CA LEU A 322 15.41 6.63 -1.22
C LEU A 322 16.79 6.83 -0.57
N ALA A 323 16.81 6.77 0.76
CA ALA A 323 18.01 6.73 1.57
C ALA A 323 18.45 5.29 1.82
N ASN A 324 19.76 5.09 1.98
CA ASN A 324 20.35 3.84 2.43
C ASN A 324 20.60 3.89 3.95
N GLU A 325 21.21 2.86 4.52
CA GLU A 325 21.48 2.78 5.96
C GLU A 325 22.29 3.97 6.50
N ARG A 326 23.26 4.46 5.72
CA ARG A 326 24.17 5.54 6.13
C ARG A 326 23.56 6.93 5.97
N THR A 327 22.56 7.07 5.10
CA THR A 327 21.88 8.33 4.81
C THR A 327 20.43 8.38 5.31
N ALA A 328 20.01 7.33 6.01
CA ALA A 328 18.69 7.28 6.63
C ALA A 328 18.68 8.20 7.84
N VAL A 329 17.63 9.01 7.94
CA VAL A 329 17.40 9.90 9.07
C VAL A 329 15.99 9.62 9.61
N PRO A 330 15.81 9.57 10.93
CA PRO A 330 14.51 9.25 11.52
C PRO A 330 13.45 10.31 11.20
N GLN A 331 12.19 9.87 11.20
CA GLN A 331 11.04 10.76 11.08
C GLN A 331 11.02 11.77 12.23
N GLY A 332 10.66 13.02 11.94
CA GLY A 332 10.60 14.14 12.89
C GLY A 332 11.92 14.90 13.07
N ALA A 333 13.05 14.35 12.62
CA ALA A 333 14.32 15.05 12.68
C ALA A 333 14.37 16.20 11.66
N ARG A 334 15.08 17.29 12.01
CA ARG A 334 15.49 18.32 11.06
C ARG A 334 16.81 17.90 10.42
N ALA A 335 16.84 17.88 9.09
CA ALA A 335 18.02 17.46 8.36
C ALA A 335 18.20 18.25 7.05
N ARG A 336 19.47 18.34 6.63
CA ARG A 336 19.86 18.75 5.30
C ARG A 336 20.10 17.52 4.45
N VAL A 337 19.36 17.39 3.36
CA VAL A 337 19.39 16.22 2.48
C VAL A 337 19.85 16.65 1.10
N HIS A 338 20.85 15.92 0.58
CA HIS A 338 21.38 16.04 -0.76
C HIS A 338 20.92 14.83 -1.56
N ALA A 339 20.02 15.04 -2.50
CA ALA A 339 19.41 13.97 -3.28
C ALA A 339 19.46 14.26 -4.77
N THR A 340 19.40 13.22 -5.59
CA THR A 340 19.39 13.37 -7.04
C THR A 340 17.97 13.61 -7.58
N PRO A 341 17.79 14.43 -8.62
CA PRO A 341 16.46 14.84 -9.09
C PRO A 341 15.65 13.72 -9.78
N VAL A 342 16.30 12.86 -10.56
CA VAL A 342 15.60 11.88 -11.43
C VAL A 342 15.47 10.52 -10.77
N LEU A 343 16.60 9.95 -10.36
CA LEU A 343 16.72 8.68 -9.65
C LEU A 343 16.39 8.82 -8.17
N GLY A 344 16.45 10.01 -7.56
CA GLY A 344 16.07 10.18 -6.16
C GLY A 344 16.94 9.42 -5.16
N TYR A 345 18.21 9.24 -5.50
CA TYR A 345 19.22 8.67 -4.61
C TYR A 345 19.69 9.73 -3.61
N VAL A 346 19.68 9.40 -2.31
CA VAL A 346 20.21 10.29 -1.27
C VAL A 346 21.73 10.11 -1.18
N ARG A 347 22.48 11.13 -1.61
CA ARG A 347 23.95 11.15 -1.57
C ARG A 347 24.46 11.37 -0.15
N LYS A 348 23.83 12.28 0.58
CA LYS A 348 24.22 12.69 1.93
C LYS A 348 23.03 13.21 2.70
N SER A 349 23.00 12.95 3.99
CA SER A 349 22.04 13.53 4.93
C SER A 349 22.79 13.96 6.19
N GLU A 350 22.59 15.20 6.61
CA GLU A 350 23.19 15.74 7.82
C GLU A 350 22.06 16.14 8.78
N PRO A 351 22.03 15.63 10.02
CA PRO A 351 21.11 16.16 11.02
C PRO A 351 21.52 17.59 11.34
N ILE A 352 20.55 18.50 11.31
CA ILE A 352 20.76 19.86 11.79
C ILE A 352 20.40 19.80 13.26
N GLY A 353 21.43 19.71 14.12
CA GLY A 353 21.23 19.72 15.56
C GLY A 353 20.34 20.91 15.94
N THR A 354 19.35 20.68 16.81
CA THR A 354 18.77 21.77 17.58
C THR A 354 19.93 22.35 18.39
N THR A 355 20.43 23.52 18.04
CA THR A 355 21.29 24.29 18.91
C THR A 355 20.55 24.40 20.23
N ARG A 356 21.00 23.67 21.26
CA ARG A 356 20.74 24.06 22.64
C ARG A 356 21.35 25.43 22.74
N THR A 357 20.52 26.46 22.80
CA THR A 357 20.91 27.69 23.47
C THR A 357 21.28 27.25 24.88
N THR A 358 22.57 27.18 25.16
CA THR A 358 23.07 27.17 26.53
C THR A 358 22.52 28.43 27.17
N VAL A 359 21.45 28.28 27.95
CA VAL A 359 21.08 29.28 28.93
C VAL A 359 22.20 29.23 29.94
N GLU A 360 23.14 30.16 29.83
CA GLU A 360 24.01 30.52 30.94
C GLU A 360 23.09 30.87 32.11
N LEU A 361 23.14 30.05 33.16
CA LEU A 361 22.58 30.42 34.44
C LEU A 361 23.48 31.54 34.98
N PRO A 362 22.94 32.72 35.31
CA PRO A 362 23.72 33.70 36.06
C PRO A 362 24.01 33.15 37.45
N ASP A 363 25.26 33.29 37.88
CA ASP A 363 25.76 32.96 39.21
C ASP A 363 25.03 33.71 40.33
#